data_AF-A0A254PX03-F1
#
_entry.id   AF-A0A254PX03-F1
#
_cell.length_a   1.000
_cell.length_b   1.000
_cell.length_c   1.000
_cell.angle_alpha   90.00
_cell.angle_beta   90.00
_cell.angle_gamma   90.00
#
_symmetry.space_group_name_H-M   'P 1'
#
loop_
_entity.id
_entity.type
_entity.pdbx_description
1 polymer ?
#
loop_
_entity_poly.entity_id
_entity_poly.type
_entity_poly.pdbx_seq_one_letter_code
_entity_poly.pdbx_strand_id
1 'polypeptide(L)'
;MNVKSKNMKEEWVDPDDAPEADEEWFRNAHVYIGDTLIKRGVGRPPIKNAKEMLSLRLDSDVLERLRASGKGWQTRLSKHIKEAVLKGAL
;
A
#
# COMPACT_ATOMS: atom_id res chain seq x y z
N MET A 1 -65.12 -19.77 34.59
CA MET A 1 -64.15 -20.78 34.09
C MET A 1 -63.00 -20.05 33.39
N ASN A 2 -61.85 -20.05 34.06
CA ASN A 2 -60.46 -19.83 33.64
C ASN A 2 -60.14 -19.30 32.22
N VAL A 3 -59.72 -18.04 32.11
CA VAL A 3 -58.93 -17.56 30.96
C VAL A 3 -57.44 -17.83 31.23
N LYS A 4 -56.80 -18.68 30.43
CA LYS A 4 -55.37 -18.94 30.53
C LYS A 4 -54.62 -17.76 29.91
N SER A 5 -53.94 -16.97 30.73
CA SER A 5 -53.04 -15.92 30.25
C SER A 5 -51.92 -16.52 29.41
N LYS A 6 -51.72 -15.95 28.22
CA LYS A 6 -50.74 -16.38 27.24
C LYS A 6 -49.35 -16.07 27.80
N ASN A 7 -48.58 -17.12 28.10
CA ASN A 7 -47.22 -17.00 28.61
C ASN A 7 -46.33 -16.44 27.49
N MET A 8 -46.19 -15.12 27.42
CA MET A 8 -45.17 -14.45 26.61
C MET A 8 -43.86 -14.70 27.35
N LYS A 9 -43.06 -15.63 26.83
CA LYS A 9 -41.69 -15.82 27.30
C LYS A 9 -40.91 -14.61 26.80
N GLU A 10 -40.69 -13.63 27.66
CA GLU A 10 -39.68 -12.62 27.39
C GLU A 10 -38.33 -13.35 27.47
N GLU A 11 -37.71 -13.54 26.30
CA GLU A 11 -36.36 -14.09 26.22
C GLU A 11 -35.43 -13.10 26.91
N TRP A 12 -34.92 -13.50 28.07
CA TRP A 12 -33.94 -12.72 28.82
C TRP A 12 -32.70 -12.57 27.95
N VAL A 13 -32.49 -11.35 27.46
CA VAL A 13 -31.29 -10.96 26.72
C VAL A 13 -30.21 -10.69 27.75
N ASP A 14 -29.11 -11.43 27.69
CA ASP A 14 -27.99 -11.23 28.59
C ASP A 14 -27.42 -9.82 28.36
N PRO A 15 -27.26 -9.00 29.41
CA PRO A 15 -26.71 -7.65 29.27
C PRO A 15 -25.25 -7.63 28.79
N ASP A 16 -24.56 -8.78 28.78
CA ASP A 16 -23.23 -8.97 28.22
C ASP A 16 -23.26 -9.68 26.83
N ASP A 17 -24.45 -9.94 26.27
CA ASP A 17 -24.56 -10.47 24.90
C ASP A 17 -24.13 -9.39 23.90
N ALA A 18 -22.97 -9.62 23.27
CA ALA A 18 -22.43 -8.69 22.31
C ALA A 18 -23.30 -8.67 21.03
N PRO A 19 -23.55 -7.50 20.42
CA PRO A 19 -24.26 -7.42 19.16
C PRO A 19 -23.53 -8.23 18.09
N GLU A 20 -24.29 -8.75 17.11
CA GLU A 20 -23.69 -9.43 15.97
C GLU A 20 -22.68 -8.52 15.26
N ALA A 21 -21.52 -9.07 14.91
CA ALA A 21 -20.48 -8.33 14.21
C ALA A 21 -20.93 -8.09 12.76
N ASP A 22 -21.55 -6.93 12.50
CA ASP A 22 -21.99 -6.53 11.17
C ASP A 22 -20.82 -6.16 10.23
N GLU A 23 -21.10 -6.11 8.92
CA GLU A 23 -20.15 -5.68 7.88
C GLU A 23 -19.54 -4.29 8.16
N GLU A 24 -20.29 -3.37 8.78
CA GLU A 24 -19.77 -2.06 9.20
C GLU A 24 -18.78 -2.17 10.36
N TRP A 25 -19.00 -3.11 11.28
CA TRP A 25 -18.08 -3.38 12.38
C TRP A 25 -16.76 -3.94 11.83
N PHE A 26 -16.82 -4.89 10.90
CA PHE A 26 -15.64 -5.40 10.20
C PHE A 26 -14.91 -4.33 9.38
N ARG A 27 -15.65 -3.42 8.73
CA ARG A 27 -15.04 -2.32 7.95
C ARG A 27 -14.22 -1.38 8.81
N ASN A 28 -14.63 -1.15 10.05
CA ASN A 28 -13.93 -0.29 11.01
C ASN A 28 -13.00 -1.06 11.97
N ALA A 29 -12.87 -2.38 11.77
CA ALA A 29 -12.03 -3.21 12.61
C ALA A 29 -10.55 -2.86 12.45
N HIS A 30 -9.90 -2.69 13.59
CA HIS A 30 -8.50 -2.37 13.71
C HIS A 30 -7.72 -3.61 14.16
N VAL A 31 -6.57 -3.89 13.53
CA VAL A 31 -5.73 -5.03 13.92
C VAL A 31 -4.73 -4.58 14.97
N TYR A 32 -4.66 -5.31 16.08
CA TYR A 32 -3.69 -5.09 17.16
C TYR A 32 -2.78 -6.31 17.32
N ILE A 33 -1.49 -6.09 17.63
CA ILE A 33 -0.59 -7.12 18.19
C ILE A 33 -0.17 -6.63 19.58
N GLY A 34 -0.60 -7.33 20.62
CA GLY A 34 -0.50 -6.83 22.00
C GLY A 34 -1.24 -5.50 22.15
N ASP A 35 -0.57 -4.48 22.66
CA ASP A 35 -1.13 -3.13 22.86
C ASP A 35 -0.95 -2.21 21.63
N THR A 36 -0.32 -2.69 20.55
CA THR A 36 0.06 -1.84 19.41
C THR A 36 -0.92 -1.96 18.26
N LEU A 37 -1.51 -0.82 17.87
CA LEU A 37 -2.38 -0.70 16.71
C LEU A 37 -1.58 -0.78 15.39
N ILE A 38 -1.87 -1.78 14.59
CA ILE A 38 -1.25 -1.97 13.27
C ILE A 38 -2.04 -1.16 12.25
N LYS A 39 -1.57 0.04 11.92
CA LYS A 39 -2.13 0.81 10.80
C LYS A 39 -1.91 0.02 9.51
N ARG A 40 -3.01 -0.23 8.78
CA ARG A 40 -3.01 -0.92 7.49
C ARG A 40 -2.18 -0.08 6.50
N GLY A 41 -0.92 -0.46 6.27
CA GLY A 41 -0.08 0.13 5.22
C GLY A 41 1.12 0.97 5.64
N VAL A 42 1.92 0.58 6.63
CA VAL A 42 3.32 1.06 6.68
C VAL A 42 4.16 0.20 5.73
N GLY A 43 3.95 0.41 4.42
CA GLY A 43 4.95 0.04 3.42
C GLY A 43 6.23 0.86 3.61
N ARG A 44 7.30 0.50 2.87
CA ARG A 44 8.58 1.24 2.87
C ARG A 44 8.31 2.75 2.81
N PRO A 45 8.92 3.56 3.69
CA PRO A 45 8.72 5.00 3.69
C PRO A 45 8.99 5.59 2.29
N PRO A 46 8.15 6.52 1.81
CA PRO A 46 8.28 7.07 0.47
C PRO A 46 9.63 7.76 0.29
N ILE A 47 10.36 7.34 -0.75
CA ILE A 47 11.66 7.92 -1.10
C ILE A 47 11.39 9.30 -1.70
N LYS A 48 11.80 10.37 -1.00
CA LYS A 48 11.54 11.77 -1.40
C LYS A 48 12.08 12.14 -2.80
N ASN A 49 13.11 11.46 -3.28
CA ASN A 49 13.72 11.68 -4.60
C ASN A 49 13.88 10.34 -5.33
N ALA A 50 12.76 9.67 -5.58
CA ALA A 50 12.77 8.42 -6.34
C ALA A 50 13.24 8.70 -7.79
N LYS A 51 13.95 7.73 -8.38
CA LYS A 51 14.26 7.79 -9.81
C LYS A 51 12.95 7.62 -10.57
N GLU A 52 12.63 8.59 -11.41
CA GLU A 52 11.47 8.50 -12.29
C GLU A 52 11.80 7.62 -13.51
N MET A 53 10.84 6.80 -13.91
CA MET A 53 10.95 6.01 -15.14
C MET A 53 10.62 6.90 -16.33
N LEU A 54 11.60 7.09 -17.22
CA LEU A 54 11.41 7.81 -18.47
C LEU A 54 11.36 6.83 -19.65
N SER A 55 10.32 6.91 -20.47
CA SER A 55 10.24 6.19 -21.74
C SER A 55 10.76 7.07 -22.88
N LEU A 56 12.00 6.83 -23.32
CA LEU A 56 12.65 7.57 -24.40
C LEU A 56 13.16 6.62 -25.49
N ARG A 57 13.19 7.09 -26.74
CA ARG A 57 13.77 6.34 -27.87
C ARG A 57 15.19 6.83 -28.13
N LEU A 58 16.14 5.91 -28.16
CA LEU A 58 17.53 6.14 -28.55
C LEU A 58 17.78 5.53 -29.91
N ASP A 59 18.77 6.06 -30.62
CA ASP A 59 19.30 5.43 -31.83
C ASP A 59 19.85 4.02 -31.52
N SER A 60 19.70 3.11 -32.48
CA SER A 60 20.10 1.71 -32.32
C SER A 60 21.60 1.56 -32.09
N ASP A 61 22.44 2.29 -32.84
CA ASP A 61 23.91 2.19 -32.71
C ASP A 61 24.36 2.61 -31.29
N VAL A 62 23.77 3.68 -30.77
CA VAL A 62 24.07 4.19 -29.43
C VAL A 62 23.67 3.17 -28.36
N LEU A 63 22.49 2.56 -28.51
CA LEU A 63 21.99 1.56 -27.57
C LEU A 63 22.87 0.29 -27.57
N GLU A 64 23.31 -0.16 -28.74
CA GLU A 64 24.22 -1.30 -28.88
C GLU A 64 25.58 -1.03 -28.23
N ARG A 65 26.17 0.15 -28.48
CA ARG A 65 27.42 0.57 -27.83
C ARG A 65 27.31 0.64 -26.31
N LEU A 66 26.19 1.16 -25.81
CA LEU A 66 25.93 1.24 -24.37
C LEU A 66 25.79 -0.16 -23.76
N ARG A 67 25.05 -1.06 -24.41
CA ARG A 67 24.93 -2.46 -23.96
C ARG A 67 26.25 -3.21 -23.99
N ALA A 68 27.06 -3.00 -25.04
CA ALA A 68 28.40 -3.56 -25.18
C ALA A 68 29.36 -3.07 -24.09
N SER A 69 29.10 -1.90 -23.50
CA SER A 69 29.85 -1.38 -22.36
C SER A 69 29.75 -2.27 -21.10
N GLY A 70 28.81 -3.23 -21.07
CA GLY A 70 28.67 -4.22 -20.01
C GLY A 70 27.73 -3.81 -18.88
N LYS A 71 27.77 -4.57 -17.78
CA LYS A 71 26.85 -4.42 -16.64
C LYS A 71 26.85 -2.97 -16.10
N GLY A 72 25.67 -2.46 -15.78
CA GLY A 72 25.52 -1.11 -15.21
C GLY A 72 25.62 0.04 -16.23
N TRP A 73 25.52 -0.23 -17.54
CA TRP A 73 25.50 0.82 -18.57
C TRP A 73 24.38 1.84 -18.37
N GLN A 74 23.20 1.42 -17.89
CA GLN A 74 22.08 2.34 -17.56
C GLN A 74 22.45 3.31 -16.42
N THR A 75 23.17 2.83 -15.40
CA THR A 75 23.64 3.68 -14.29
C THR A 75 24.68 4.69 -14.78
N ARG A 76 25.59 4.26 -15.66
CA ARG A 76 26.57 5.17 -16.29
C ARG A 76 25.89 6.22 -17.18
N LEU A 77 24.91 5.82 -17.99
CA LEU A 77 24.13 6.75 -18.80
C LEU A 77 23.42 7.79 -17.91
N SER A 78 22.75 7.33 -16.85
CA SER A 78 22.08 8.23 -15.89
C SER A 78 23.05 9.22 -15.24
N LYS A 79 24.27 8.77 -14.89
CA LYS A 79 25.33 9.66 -14.37
C LYS A 79 25.74 10.70 -15.42
N HIS A 80 25.95 10.28 -16.67
CA HIS A 80 26.38 11.17 -17.74
C HIS A 80 25.32 12.25 -18.06
N ILE A 81 24.05 11.86 -18.12
CA ILE A 81 22.92 12.80 -18.29
C ILE A 81 22.91 13.80 -17.12
N LYS A 82 23.05 13.32 -15.88
CA LYS A 82 23.10 14.20 -14.71
C LYS A 82 24.25 15.20 -14.79
N GLU A 83 25.44 14.76 -15.17
CA GLU A 83 26.60 15.65 -15.33
C GLU A 83 26.41 16.67 -16.45
N ALA A 84 25.82 16.28 -17.59
CA ALA A 84 25.55 17.18 -18.71
C ALA A 84 24.53 18.26 -18.34
N VAL A 85 23.46 17.90 -17.63
CA VAL A 85 22.46 18.86 -17.12
C VAL A 85 23.08 19.82 -16.09
N LEU A 86 23.89 19.32 -15.16
CA LEU A 86 24.57 20.16 -14.16
C LEU A 86 25.56 21.14 -14.79
N LYS A 87 26.21 20.74 -15.88
CA LYS A 87 27.16 21.58 -16.62
C LYS A 87 26.47 22.57 -17.58
N GLY A 88 25.15 22.51 -17.73
CA GLY A 88 24.41 23.34 -18.70
C GLY A 88 24.75 23.03 -20.15
N ALA A 89 25.24 21.81 -20.42
CA ALA A 89 25.59 21.36 -21.77
C ALA A 89 24.39 20.71 -22.51
N LEU A 90 23.20 20.82 -21.90
CA LEU A 90 21.92 20.31 -22.35
C LEU A 90 20.87 21.42 -22.22
#